data_AF-A0AAV3YD37-F1
#
_entry.id   AF-A0AAV3YD37-F1
#
_cell.length_a   1.000
_cell.length_b   1.000
_cell.length_c   1.000
_cell.angle_alpha   90.00
_cell.angle_beta   90.00
_cell.angle_gamma   90.00
#
_symmetry.space_group_name_H-M   'P 1'
#
loop_
_entity.id
_entity.type
_entity.pdbx_description
1 polymer ?
#
loop_
_entity_poly.entity_id
_entity_poly.type
_entity_poly.pdbx_seq_one_letter_code
_entity_poly.pdbx_strand_id
1 'polypeptide(L)'
;MLFFPGIINRKESEQILEGKDAGAFIVRVSERVWGYTLSYKGSSGLKHFLIDASDLGYQFFGADQTMHASLGCLVKYHKDTPITVTGQEKLIIPCGQLADPPNYADLFTSKPGEDTSS
;
A
#
# COMPACT_ATOMS: atom_id res chain seq x y z
N MET A 1 16.24 16.49 7.87
CA MET A 1 15.41 16.62 6.66
C MET A 1 14.42 15.47 6.69
N LEU A 2 13.14 15.74 6.91
CA LEU A 2 12.10 14.71 7.04
C LEU A 2 11.76 14.19 5.64
N PHE A 3 12.05 12.91 5.38
CA PHE A 3 11.64 12.22 4.16
C PHE A 3 10.13 12.01 4.25
N PHE A 4 9.35 12.52 3.29
CA PHE A 4 7.90 12.34 3.23
C PHE A 4 7.58 11.05 2.46
N PRO A 5 7.25 9.93 3.12
CA PRO A 5 6.95 8.66 2.44
C PRO A 5 5.61 8.65 1.68
N GLY A 6 4.81 9.73 1.76
CA GLY A 6 3.46 9.78 1.18
C GLY A 6 3.42 9.88 -0.35
N ILE A 7 4.48 10.38 -0.98
CA ILE A 7 4.59 10.52 -2.44
C ILE A 7 5.94 9.96 -2.89
N ILE A 8 6.21 8.70 -2.58
CA ILE A 8 7.36 8.02 -3.17
C ILE A 8 6.97 7.42 -4.52
N ASN A 9 7.79 7.66 -5.53
CA ASN A 9 7.58 7.07 -6.85
C ASN A 9 8.08 5.61 -6.87
N ARG A 10 7.88 4.95 -8.01
CA ARG A 10 8.32 3.56 -8.19
C ARG A 10 9.82 3.38 -7.89
N LYS A 11 10.68 4.24 -8.43
CA LYS A 11 12.14 4.12 -8.32
C LYS A 11 12.61 4.28 -6.88
N GLU A 12 12.04 5.23 -6.14
CA GLU A 12 12.33 5.41 -4.72
C GLU A 12 11.89 4.20 -3.90
N SER A 13 10.72 3.63 -4.20
CA SER A 13 10.26 2.41 -3.54
C SER A 13 11.18 1.21 -3.82
N GLU A 14 11.73 1.12 -5.03
CA GLU A 14 12.67 0.07 -5.41
C GLU A 14 14.00 0.23 -4.65
N GLN A 15 14.51 1.47 -4.52
CA GLN A 15 15.72 1.78 -3.74
C GLN A 15 15.55 1.49 -2.24
N ILE A 16 14.39 1.78 -1.65
CA ILE A 16 14.11 1.49 -0.24
C ILE A 16 14.08 -0.02 0.03
N LEU A 17 13.53 -0.79 -0.92
CA LEU A 17 13.44 -2.25 -0.84
C LEU A 17 14.71 -2.95 -1.31
N GLU A 18 15.64 -2.23 -1.92
CA GLU A 18 16.95 -2.73 -2.28
C GLU A 18 17.73 -3.13 -1.01
N GLY A 19 18.29 -4.33 -1.01
CA GLY A 19 18.97 -4.89 0.17
C GLY A 19 18.06 -5.29 1.34
N LYS A 20 16.73 -5.20 1.22
CA LYS A 20 15.79 -5.74 2.22
C LYS A 20 15.52 -7.23 2.02
N ASP A 21 15.11 -7.88 3.10
CA ASP A 21 14.70 -9.29 3.10
C ASP A 21 13.38 -9.52 2.35
N ALA A 22 13.19 -10.76 1.91
CA ALA A 22 11.92 -11.17 1.30
C ALA A 22 10.77 -10.99 2.31
N GLY A 23 9.64 -10.48 1.83
CA GLY A 23 8.53 -10.09 2.70
C GLY A 23 8.49 -8.60 3.02
N ALA A 24 9.55 -7.84 2.67
CA ALA A 24 9.56 -6.40 2.80
C ALA A 24 8.62 -5.73 1.81
N PHE A 25 7.87 -4.72 2.26
CA PHE A 25 6.89 -4.05 1.42
C PHE A 25 6.74 -2.57 1.78
N ILE A 26 6.23 -1.80 0.83
CA ILE A 26 5.88 -0.40 1.01
C ILE A 26 4.66 -0.06 0.15
N VAL A 27 3.71 0.67 0.73
CA VAL A 27 2.52 1.17 0.02
C VAL A 27 2.77 2.61 -0.39
N ARG A 28 2.50 2.93 -1.65
CA ARG A 28 2.66 4.26 -2.24
C ARG A 28 1.44 4.64 -3.06
N VAL A 29 1.24 5.94 -3.29
CA VAL A 29 0.22 6.43 -4.23
C VAL A 29 0.56 5.95 -5.64
N SER A 30 -0.46 5.52 -6.39
CA SER A 30 -0.27 5.11 -7.78
C SER A 30 -0.24 6.33 -8.70
N GLU A 31 0.73 6.39 -9.61
CA GLU A 31 0.83 7.42 -10.64
C GLU A 31 -0.03 7.11 -11.88
N ARG A 32 -0.58 5.88 -11.96
CA ARG A 32 -1.23 5.35 -13.18
C ARG A 32 -2.72 5.08 -13.03
N VAL A 33 -3.19 4.88 -11.80
CA VAL A 33 -4.60 4.59 -11.49
C VAL A 33 -5.00 5.34 -10.23
N TRP A 34 -6.28 5.64 -10.09
CA TRP A 34 -6.80 6.10 -8.80
C TRP A 34 -6.67 4.97 -7.78
N GLY A 35 -5.83 5.19 -6.77
CA GLY A 35 -5.54 4.20 -5.75
C GLY A 35 -4.06 4.12 -5.42
N TYR A 36 -3.62 2.92 -5.03
CA TYR A 36 -2.30 2.69 -4.46
C TYR A 36 -1.52 1.64 -5.24
N THR A 37 -0.22 1.59 -5.00
CA THR A 37 0.63 0.49 -5.43
C THR A 37 1.40 -0.02 -4.21
N LEU A 38 1.39 -1.33 -4.01
CA LEU A 38 2.25 -2.00 -3.06
C LEU A 38 3.48 -2.52 -3.79
N SER A 39 4.64 -1.95 -3.46
CA SER A 39 5.93 -2.49 -3.88
C SER A 39 6.37 -3.55 -2.87
N TYR A 40 6.76 -4.71 -3.35
CA TYR A 40 7.07 -5.90 -2.55
C TYR A 40 8.43 -6.48 -2.92
N LYS A 41 9.23 -6.84 -1.93
CA LYS A 41 10.47 -7.60 -2.09
C LYS A 41 10.16 -9.09 -2.01
N GLY A 42 10.13 -9.74 -3.17
CA GLY A 42 10.10 -11.20 -3.28
C GLY A 42 11.50 -11.80 -3.30
N SER A 43 11.54 -13.13 -3.21
CA SER A 43 12.79 -13.92 -3.30
C SER A 43 13.50 -13.77 -4.65
N SER A 44 12.74 -13.61 -5.74
CA SER A 44 13.26 -13.48 -7.10
C SER A 44 13.39 -12.03 -7.59
N GLY A 45 13.04 -11.04 -6.77
CA GLY A 45 13.09 -9.63 -7.16
C GLY A 45 11.94 -8.79 -6.61
N LEU A 46 11.79 -7.59 -7.17
CA LEU A 46 10.75 -6.66 -6.78
C LEU A 46 9.47 -6.94 -7.57
N LYS A 47 8.33 -6.93 -6.87
CA LYS A 47 6.99 -7.08 -7.42
C LYS A 47 6.19 -5.82 -7.09
N HIS A 48 5.26 -5.44 -7.97
CA HIS A 48 4.38 -4.30 -7.73
C HIS A 48 2.94 -4.72 -7.95
N PHE A 49 2.11 -4.52 -6.92
CA PHE A 49 0.70 -4.86 -6.94
C PHE A 49 -0.12 -3.58 -6.91
N LEU A 50 -1.01 -3.41 -7.89
CA LEU A 50 -1.96 -2.30 -7.87
C LEU A 50 -3.04 -2.59 -6.84
N ILE A 51 -3.42 -1.56 -6.09
CA ILE A 51 -4.53 -1.59 -5.15
C ILE A 51 -5.58 -0.61 -5.66
N ASP A 52 -6.76 -1.14 -5.93
CA ASP A 52 -7.95 -0.37 -6.21
C ASP A 52 -8.44 0.27 -4.91
N ALA A 53 -8.72 1.57 -4.95
CA ALA A 53 -9.32 2.32 -3.86
C ALA A 53 -10.62 2.93 -4.38
N SER A 54 -11.73 2.27 -4.06
CA SER A 54 -13.07 2.70 -4.45
C SER A 54 -13.90 3.01 -3.21
N ASP A 55 -15.11 3.55 -3.42
CA ASP A 55 -16.07 3.79 -2.34
C ASP A 55 -16.46 2.50 -1.59
N LEU A 56 -16.25 1.33 -2.21
CA LEU A 56 -16.52 0.02 -1.61
C LEU A 56 -15.39 -0.47 -0.71
N GLY A 57 -14.18 0.10 -0.85
CA GLY A 57 -13.01 -0.28 -0.07
C GLY A 57 -11.73 -0.44 -0.90
N TYR A 58 -10.85 -1.30 -0.40
CA TYR A 58 -9.51 -1.54 -0.90
C TYR A 58 -9.30 -3.00 -1.25
N GLN A 59 -8.83 -3.28 -2.47
CA GLN A 59 -8.51 -4.63 -2.93
C GLN A 59 -7.33 -4.60 -3.89
N PHE A 60 -6.63 -5.72 -4.05
CA PHE A 60 -5.65 -5.85 -5.13
C PHE A 60 -6.35 -6.02 -6.48
N PHE A 61 -5.72 -5.53 -7.54
CA PHE A 61 -6.17 -5.82 -8.91
C PHE A 61 -5.84 -7.28 -9.28
N GLY A 62 -6.85 -8.02 -9.74
CA GLY A 62 -6.73 -9.41 -10.17
C GLY A 62 -8.01 -10.20 -9.88
N ALA A 63 -8.06 -11.47 -10.31
CA ALA A 63 -9.15 -12.37 -9.94
C ALA A 63 -9.04 -12.79 -8.46
N ASP A 64 -10.18 -12.96 -7.80
CA ASP A 64 -10.35 -13.50 -6.44
C ASP A 64 -9.68 -12.70 -5.30
N GLN A 65 -9.53 -11.38 -5.46
CA GLN A 65 -8.99 -10.52 -4.42
C GLN A 65 -10.07 -10.12 -3.41
N THR A 66 -9.72 -10.15 -2.12
CA THR A 66 -10.65 -9.80 -1.03
C THR A 66 -10.75 -8.29 -0.90
N MET A 67 -11.98 -7.78 -0.79
CA MET A 67 -12.23 -6.36 -0.50
C MET A 67 -12.08 -6.08 1.00
N HIS A 68 -11.41 -4.99 1.34
CA HIS A 68 -11.15 -4.58 2.72
C HIS A 68 -11.63 -3.15 2.99
N ALA A 69 -12.13 -2.89 4.20
CA ALA A 69 -12.62 -1.57 4.58
C ALA A 69 -11.54 -0.48 4.68
N SER A 70 -10.26 -0.86 4.80
CA SER A 70 -9.11 0.06 4.83
C SER A 70 -7.85 -0.59 4.29
N LEU A 71 -6.89 0.21 3.82
CA LEU A 71 -5.54 -0.26 3.49
C LEU A 71 -4.88 -0.99 4.67
N GLY A 72 -5.11 -0.53 5.90
CA GLY A 72 -4.58 -1.18 7.10
C GLY A 72 -5.13 -2.60 7.27
N CYS A 73 -6.44 -2.79 7.03
CA CYS A 73 -7.07 -4.11 7.06
C CYS A 73 -6.53 -5.01 5.95
N LEU A 74 -6.36 -4.49 4.73
CA LEU A 74 -5.75 -5.21 3.61
C LEU A 74 -4.34 -5.69 3.97
N VAL A 75 -3.49 -4.78 4.45
CA VAL A 75 -2.12 -5.13 4.85
C VAL A 75 -2.11 -6.16 5.96
N LYS A 76 -2.96 -6.00 6.98
CA LYS A 76 -3.06 -6.92 8.11
C LYS A 76 -3.50 -8.32 7.68
N TYR A 77 -4.50 -8.42 6.80
CA TYR A 77 -4.98 -9.70 6.27
C TYR A 77 -3.88 -10.42 5.50
N HIS A 78 -3.13 -9.69 4.68
CA HIS A 78 -2.07 -10.25 3.86
C HIS A 78 -0.74 -10.51 4.60
N LYS A 79 -0.70 -10.33 5.92
CA LYS A 79 0.37 -10.87 6.76
C LYS A 79 0.33 -12.39 6.80
N ASP A 80 -0.87 -12.95 6.91
CA ASP A 80 -1.11 -14.38 7.05
C ASP A 80 -1.55 -15.00 5.71
N THR A 81 -2.27 -14.24 4.89
CA THR A 81 -2.81 -14.68 3.60
C THR A 81 -1.97 -14.16 2.43
N PRO A 82 -1.40 -15.02 1.56
CA PRO A 82 -0.66 -14.58 0.37
C PRO A 82 -1.51 -13.71 -0.56
N ILE A 83 -0.88 -12.75 -1.24
CA ILE A 83 -1.55 -11.91 -2.24
C ILE A 83 -1.93 -12.74 -3.48
N THR A 84 -1.03 -13.60 -3.93
CA THR A 84 -1.25 -14.43 -5.12
C THR A 84 -1.50 -15.90 -4.76
N VAL A 85 -2.15 -16.61 -5.67
CA VAL A 85 -2.44 -18.05 -5.55
C VAL A 85 -1.18 -18.91 -5.43
N THR A 86 -0.03 -18.39 -5.89
CA THR A 86 1.27 -19.08 -5.77
C THR A 86 1.79 -19.11 -4.33
N GLY A 87 1.20 -18.32 -3.42
CA GLY A 87 1.33 -18.50 -1.98
C GLY A 87 2.54 -17.83 -1.33
N GLN A 88 3.34 -17.06 -2.08
CA GLN A 88 4.65 -16.58 -1.60
C GLN A 88 4.65 -15.13 -1.12
N GLU A 89 3.70 -14.30 -1.55
CA GLU A 89 3.72 -12.86 -1.30
C GLU A 89 2.92 -12.50 -0.05
N LYS A 90 3.56 -12.64 1.12
CA LYS A 90 3.03 -12.20 2.41
C LYS A 90 3.69 -10.91 2.86
N LEU A 91 2.90 -10.01 3.44
CA LEU A 91 3.34 -8.68 3.85
C LEU A 91 3.96 -8.70 5.24
N ILE A 92 5.25 -9.02 5.34
CA ILE A 92 5.91 -9.29 6.63
C ILE A 92 6.57 -8.04 7.21
N ILE A 93 7.38 -7.31 6.41
CA ILE A 93 8.24 -6.24 6.91
C ILE A 93 7.80 -4.90 6.29
N PRO A 94 7.07 -4.03 7.02
CA PRO A 94 6.74 -2.71 6.51
C PRO A 94 8.00 -1.85 6.43
N CYS A 95 8.28 -1.30 5.26
CA CYS A 95 9.37 -0.37 5.00
C CYS A 95 8.81 1.04 4.76
N GLY A 96 9.47 2.07 5.28
CA GLY A 96 9.15 3.47 4.97
C GLY A 96 8.04 4.13 5.80
N GLN A 97 7.50 3.46 6.82
CA GLN A 97 6.60 4.10 7.79
C GLN A 97 7.34 4.33 9.12
N LEU A 98 8.04 5.46 9.20
CA LEU A 98 8.66 5.93 10.44
C LEU A 98 7.68 6.70 11.34
N ALA A 99 6.40 6.82 10.98
CA ALA A 99 5.39 7.53 11.75
C ALA A 99 4.18 6.62 12.04
N ASP A 100 3.75 6.63 13.31
CA ASP A 100 2.49 6.11 13.81
C ASP A 100 1.62 7.31 14.26
N PRO A 101 0.49 7.61 13.60
CA PRO A 101 -0.11 6.90 12.49
C PRO A 101 0.67 7.12 11.16
N PRO A 102 0.51 6.21 10.19
CA PRO A 102 1.14 6.36 8.89
C PRO A 102 0.68 7.65 8.21
N ASN A 103 1.62 8.38 7.60
CA ASN A 103 1.45 9.72 6.99
C ASN A 103 0.35 9.84 5.92
N TYR A 104 -0.24 8.73 5.47
CA TYR A 104 -1.39 8.75 4.57
C TYR A 104 -2.73 8.75 5.31
N ALA A 105 -2.76 8.66 6.64
CA ALA A 105 -4.00 8.78 7.42
C ALA A 105 -4.74 10.08 7.07
N ASP A 106 -3.99 11.14 6.77
CA ASP A 106 -4.53 12.45 6.38
C ASP A 106 -5.16 12.47 4.96
N LEU A 107 -4.81 11.52 4.08
CA LEU A 107 -5.53 11.34 2.81
C LEU A 107 -6.95 10.79 3.03
N PHE A 108 -7.22 10.21 4.20
CA PHE A 108 -8.49 9.60 4.56
C PHE A 108 -9.31 10.45 5.56
N THR A 109 -8.74 11.50 6.15
CA THR A 109 -9.47 12.42 7.06
C THR A 109 -10.20 13.54 6.32
N SER A 110 -10.03 13.67 5.01
CA SER A 110 -10.75 14.68 4.22
C SER A 110 -12.02 14.10 3.58
N LYS A 111 -13.08 13.96 4.37
CA LYS A 111 -14.41 14.35 3.91
C LYS A 111 -14.80 15.62 4.68
N PRO A 112 -14.59 16.83 4.13
CA PRO A 112 -15.41 17.94 4.54
C PRO A 112 -16.77 17.73 3.88
N GLY A 113 -17.72 17.16 4.62
CA GLY A 113 -19.07 17.70 4.53
C GLY A 113 -19.06 19.04 5.28
N GLU A 114 -19.86 19.99 4.81
CA GLU A 114 -20.12 21.30 5.43
C GLU A 114 -19.07 22.39 5.20
N ASP A 115 -19.09 22.97 4.00
CA ASP A 115 -19.34 24.42 3.94
C ASP A 115 -20.81 24.61 3.58
N THR A 116 -21.59 24.79 4.64
CA THR A 116 -22.94 25.35 4.62
C THR A 116 -22.86 26.77 4.04
N SER A 117 -23.75 27.05 3.08
CA SER A 117 -24.37 28.35 2.78
C SER A 117 -23.54 29.64 2.94
N SER A 118 -23.30 30.32 1.82
CA SER A 118 -23.74 31.71 1.60
C SER A 118 -23.88 32.00 0.11
#